data_AF-B2G4B4-F1
#
_entry.id   AF-B2G4B4-F1
#
_cell.length_a   1.000
_cell.length_b   1.000
_cell.length_c   1.000
_cell.angle_alpha   90.00
_cell.angle_beta   90.00
_cell.angle_gamma   90.00
#
_symmetry.space_group_name_H-M   'P 1'
#
loop_
_entity.id
_entity.type
_entity.pdbx_description
1 polymer ?
#
loop_
_entity_poly.entity_id
_entity_poly.type
_entity_poly.pdbx_seq_one_letter_code
_entity_poly.pdbx_strand_id
1 'polypeptide(L)'
;MSAKLSEEDLNDYIAPGPICINPAGSSSSNKAASNANGTPSDELEVGQESSEPEKVSISLQDCLACAGCITSSEEVLLSKQSHTVFLDAWKQLQGSSKILVISVAPQCRLSLAQYFGLSLPQMDKALLNIFASVLHCRYAVGTELGRVIAIQHTNEHLFKLKKQQSINNDGNTKRGTPRLCSVCPGFVLYAEKTRPELVPLLLNVKSPQQVTGSLLKQTLPPEQEIYHLSLMPCFDKKLEASRPDAVEEGVDCVLTPREFLAIMQELQIDIKDHLNVDLAASAHELSPPGWDPQVHWASNAGSSSGGYAFQYARYLQSLNPGSQIHILNGRNGDVREYRVTASDDQQKVFGSTSELYGFRNIQNMVRKLKGAQRGGRVVVRKRGANKGDSAQNGATMQADPYEGEFIEVMACPGGCINGGGLLSGESSVKRRATAQVLDERYEKEFVELDPLNLPLGSASEKSYEYEFHAIEKSTNVVSMSSEW
;
A
#
# COMPACT_ATOMS: atom_id res chain seq x y z
N MET A 1 -20.80 22.38 44.71
CA MET A 1 -19.43 21.98 45.10
C MET A 1 -19.01 20.87 44.16
N SER A 2 -18.19 21.24 43.17
CA SER A 2 -17.81 20.38 42.04
C SER A 2 -16.57 19.58 42.44
N ALA A 3 -16.65 18.26 42.37
CA ALA A 3 -15.51 17.38 42.61
C ALA A 3 -14.56 17.47 41.41
N LYS A 4 -13.33 17.90 41.68
CA LYS A 4 -12.23 17.96 40.70
C LYS A 4 -11.79 16.54 40.37
N LEU A 5 -11.88 16.15 39.10
CA LEU A 5 -11.19 15.00 38.53
C LEU A 5 -9.67 15.26 38.59
N SER A 6 -8.92 14.29 39.09
CA SER A 6 -7.45 14.34 39.22
C SER A 6 -6.76 14.02 37.89
N GLU A 7 -5.58 14.62 37.66
CA GLU A 7 -4.72 14.49 36.47
C GLU A 7 -4.26 13.05 36.14
N GLU A 8 -4.61 12.05 36.94
CA GLU A 8 -4.31 10.64 36.66
C GLU A 8 -5.37 9.95 35.78
N ASP A 9 -6.57 10.56 35.62
CA ASP A 9 -7.67 10.01 34.81
C ASP A 9 -7.64 10.44 33.33
N LEU A 10 -6.58 11.13 32.88
CA LEU A 10 -6.45 11.70 31.52
C LEU A 10 -5.17 11.23 30.79
N ASN A 11 -4.77 9.99 31.04
CA ASN A 11 -3.71 9.31 30.29
C ASN A 11 -4.33 8.38 29.22
N ASP A 12 -4.67 8.92 28.05
CA ASP A 12 -4.94 8.16 26.82
C ASP A 12 -3.63 7.58 26.20
N TYR A 13 -2.81 6.96 27.03
CA TYR A 13 -1.71 6.13 26.59
C TYR A 13 -2.17 4.67 26.69
N ILE A 14 -2.74 4.14 25.60
CA ILE A 14 -2.95 2.70 25.47
C ILE A 14 -1.55 2.07 25.53
N ALA A 15 -1.24 1.43 26.66
CA ALA A 15 -0.04 0.62 26.83
C ALA A 15 0.11 -0.30 25.61
N PRO A 16 1.34 -0.53 25.09
CA PRO A 16 1.53 -1.41 23.95
C PRO A 16 0.93 -2.77 24.27
N GLY A 17 -0.12 -3.15 23.52
CA GLY A 17 -0.81 -4.42 23.68
C GLY A 17 0.23 -5.55 23.70
N PRO A 18 0.12 -6.51 24.64
CA PRO A 18 1.13 -7.53 24.83
C PRO A 18 1.34 -8.28 23.51
N ILE A 19 2.61 -8.29 23.07
CA ILE A 19 3.14 -9.10 21.99
C ILE A 19 2.69 -10.54 22.25
N CYS A 20 1.69 -11.02 21.49
CA CYS A 20 1.22 -12.40 21.57
C CYS A 20 2.29 -13.35 21.03
N ILE A 21 3.26 -13.68 21.88
CA ILE A 21 4.03 -14.90 21.82
C ILE A 21 3.35 -15.83 22.82
N ASN A 22 2.74 -16.92 22.33
CA ASN A 22 2.25 -17.99 23.17
C ASN A 22 3.29 -19.13 23.11
N PRO A 23 4.19 -19.28 24.10
CA PRO A 23 4.98 -20.50 24.23
C PRO A 23 4.10 -21.57 24.88
N ALA A 24 4.03 -22.71 24.20
CA ALA A 24 3.40 -23.93 24.69
C ALA A 24 3.79 -24.23 26.15
N GLY A 25 2.78 -24.53 26.97
CA GLY A 25 2.95 -24.93 28.36
C GLY A 25 1.70 -25.66 28.85
N SER A 26 1.68 -26.97 28.69
CA SER A 26 0.75 -27.88 29.35
C SER A 26 1.03 -27.94 30.86
N SER A 27 0.01 -27.74 31.70
CA SER A 27 -0.14 -28.50 32.96
C SER A 27 -1.54 -28.38 33.58
N SER A 28 -2.14 -29.55 33.66
CA SER A 28 -3.23 -30.10 34.49
C SER A 28 -3.65 -29.45 35.82
N SER A 29 -4.96 -29.65 36.08
CA SER A 29 -5.66 -30.03 37.33
C SER A 29 -5.84 -28.93 38.40
N ASN A 30 -7.06 -28.66 38.90
CA ASN A 30 -7.87 -29.59 39.68
C ASN A 30 -9.32 -29.12 39.86
N LYS A 31 -10.22 -30.11 39.93
CA LYS A 31 -11.65 -30.00 40.27
C LYS A 31 -11.84 -29.72 41.76
N ALA A 32 -12.88 -28.95 42.10
CA ALA A 32 -13.63 -29.13 43.35
C ALA A 32 -15.12 -28.90 43.05
N ALA A 33 -15.94 -29.87 43.46
CA ALA A 33 -17.38 -29.92 43.24
C ALA A 33 -18.10 -29.78 44.60
N SER A 34 -19.27 -29.14 44.59
CA SER A 34 -20.31 -29.35 45.61
C SER A 34 -21.70 -28.95 45.07
N ASN A 35 -22.50 -29.98 44.74
CA ASN A 35 -23.94 -30.20 44.94
C ASN A 35 -24.76 -29.11 45.68
N ALA A 36 -26.07 -28.85 45.49
CA ALA A 36 -27.16 -29.49 44.73
C ALA A 36 -28.44 -28.61 44.78
N ASN A 37 -29.43 -28.98 43.94
CA ASN A 37 -30.90 -28.79 44.02
C ASN A 37 -31.56 -27.54 43.40
N GLY A 38 -32.34 -27.80 42.33
CA GLY A 38 -33.49 -26.99 41.89
C GLY A 38 -33.64 -26.87 40.38
N THR A 39 -34.60 -27.59 39.78
CA THR A 39 -35.21 -27.31 38.46
C THR A 39 -36.74 -27.42 38.64
N PRO A 40 -37.61 -26.88 37.74
CA PRO A 40 -37.33 -26.18 36.48
C PRO A 40 -38.18 -24.90 36.27
N SER A 41 -37.59 -23.82 35.75
CA SER A 41 -38.28 -22.86 34.87
C SER A 41 -37.27 -21.84 34.37
N ASP A 42 -36.61 -22.12 33.24
CA ASP A 42 -35.89 -21.07 32.53
C ASP A 42 -36.44 -21.01 31.11
N GLU A 43 -37.18 -19.93 30.88
CA GLU A 43 -37.49 -19.39 29.58
C GLU A 43 -36.20 -19.29 28.78
N LEU A 44 -36.18 -19.90 27.61
CA LEU A 44 -35.13 -19.66 26.62
C LEU A 44 -35.32 -18.24 26.12
N GLU A 45 -34.62 -17.28 26.74
CA GLU A 45 -34.40 -15.98 26.13
C GLU A 45 -33.50 -16.19 24.90
N VAL A 46 -34.17 -16.35 23.75
CA VAL A 46 -33.58 -16.20 22.43
C VAL A 46 -33.12 -14.75 22.34
N GLY A 47 -31.81 -14.53 22.51
CA GLY A 47 -31.19 -13.24 22.23
C GLY A 47 -31.55 -12.84 20.81
N GLN A 48 -32.35 -11.79 20.69
CA GLN A 48 -32.70 -11.18 19.41
C GLN A 48 -31.42 -10.85 18.66
N GLU A 49 -31.21 -11.48 17.50
CA GLU A 49 -30.29 -10.95 16.50
C GLU A 49 -30.78 -9.54 16.15
N SER A 50 -30.00 -8.52 16.52
CA SER A 50 -30.23 -7.15 16.11
C SER A 50 -30.10 -7.10 14.59
N SER A 51 -31.23 -6.95 13.90
CA SER A 51 -31.33 -6.72 12.46
C SER A 51 -30.99 -5.26 12.10
N GLU A 52 -29.89 -4.76 12.63
CA GLU A 52 -29.31 -3.48 12.21
C GLU A 52 -27.99 -3.77 11.50
N PRO A 53 -27.72 -3.17 10.33
CA PRO A 53 -26.43 -3.31 9.69
C PRO A 53 -25.36 -2.80 10.66
N GLU A 54 -24.48 -3.68 11.12
CA GLU A 54 -23.32 -3.33 11.91
C GLU A 54 -22.57 -2.25 11.13
N LYS A 55 -22.61 -1.00 11.63
CA LYS A 55 -21.80 0.08 11.07
C LYS A 55 -20.36 -0.40 11.14
N VAL A 56 -19.74 -0.60 9.98
CA VAL A 56 -18.34 -1.01 9.88
C VAL A 56 -17.48 0.05 10.57
N SER A 57 -17.17 -0.19 11.86
CA SER A 57 -16.28 0.66 12.64
C SER A 57 -14.85 0.24 12.33
N ILE A 58 -14.10 1.12 11.68
CA ILE A 58 -12.68 0.91 11.41
C ILE A 58 -11.94 1.18 12.73
N SER A 59 -11.37 0.14 13.32
CA SER A 59 -10.55 0.18 14.53
C SER A 59 -9.06 0.30 14.19
N LEU A 60 -8.25 0.70 15.18
CA LEU A 60 -6.78 0.67 15.11
C LEU A 60 -6.19 -0.73 14.74
N GLN A 61 -6.99 -1.79 14.80
CA GLN A 61 -6.60 -3.16 14.45
C GLN A 61 -6.75 -3.47 12.95
N ASP A 62 -7.49 -2.64 12.20
CA ASP A 62 -7.79 -2.85 10.78
C ASP A 62 -6.63 -2.43 9.87
N CYS A 63 -5.74 -1.59 10.39
CA CYS A 63 -4.46 -1.35 9.76
C CYS A 63 -3.50 -2.51 10.06
N LEU A 64 -3.26 -3.36 9.06
CA LEU A 64 -2.25 -4.43 9.11
C LEU A 64 -0.82 -3.91 9.39
N ALA A 65 -0.63 -2.59 9.20
CA ALA A 65 0.59 -1.87 9.52
C ALA A 65 0.75 -1.54 11.02
N CYS A 66 -0.25 -1.86 11.86
CA CYS A 66 -0.40 -1.39 13.25
C CYS A 66 0.86 -1.65 14.12
N ALA A 67 1.78 -0.69 14.04
CA ALA A 67 2.81 -0.39 15.01
C ALA A 67 2.44 0.94 15.72
N GLY A 68 1.15 1.12 16.06
CA GLY A 68 0.66 2.32 16.77
C GLY A 68 0.94 3.64 16.06
N CYS A 69 0.93 3.65 14.72
CA CYS A 69 1.27 4.84 13.92
C CYS A 69 0.09 5.80 13.70
N ILE A 70 -1.14 5.33 13.90
CA ILE A 70 -2.38 6.10 13.70
C ILE A 70 -2.76 6.79 15.02
N THR A 71 -3.00 8.10 14.97
CA THR A 71 -3.48 8.93 16.10
C THR A 71 -5.01 9.04 16.11
N SER A 72 -5.60 9.50 17.23
CA SER A 72 -7.04 9.78 17.31
C SER A 72 -7.51 10.82 16.27
N SER A 73 -6.70 11.83 15.96
CA SER A 73 -6.97 12.79 14.89
C SER A 73 -7.04 12.12 13.51
N GLU A 74 -6.20 11.11 13.26
CA GLU A 74 -6.22 10.35 12.01
C GLU A 74 -7.39 9.40 11.93
N GLU A 75 -7.83 8.82 13.04
CA GLU A 75 -9.07 8.05 13.09
C GLU A 75 -10.27 8.91 12.66
N VAL A 76 -10.31 10.18 13.09
CA VAL A 76 -11.32 11.15 12.62
C VAL A 76 -11.19 11.44 11.13
N LEU A 77 -9.96 11.56 10.59
CA LEU A 77 -9.75 11.75 9.15
C LEU A 77 -10.18 10.51 8.35
N LEU A 78 -9.93 9.32 8.87
CA LEU A 78 -10.41 8.07 8.30
C LEU A 78 -11.95 8.02 8.30
N SER A 79 -12.60 8.44 9.39
CA SER A 79 -14.07 8.43 9.47
C SER A 79 -14.74 9.47 8.57
N LYS A 80 -14.02 10.53 8.19
CA LYS A 80 -14.48 11.51 7.18
C LYS A 80 -14.51 10.96 5.77
N GLN A 81 -14.00 9.75 5.54
CA GLN A 81 -14.06 9.05 4.26
C GLN A 81 -14.66 7.66 4.49
N SER A 82 -15.94 7.50 4.17
CA SER A 82 -16.65 6.22 4.34
C SER A 82 -17.70 6.05 3.26
N HIS A 83 -18.28 4.84 3.17
CA HIS A 83 -19.40 4.59 2.27
C HIS A 83 -20.57 5.55 2.52
N THR A 84 -20.92 5.84 3.78
CA THR A 84 -22.00 6.79 4.11
C THR A 84 -21.67 8.21 3.66
N VAL A 85 -20.44 8.67 3.91
CA VAL A 85 -20.00 10.00 3.47
C VAL A 85 -20.03 10.10 1.94
N PHE A 86 -19.58 9.06 1.24
CA PHE A 86 -19.66 8.99 -0.20
C PHE A 86 -21.11 9.04 -0.70
N LEU A 87 -22.01 8.23 -0.13
CA LEU A 87 -23.41 8.20 -0.55
C LEU A 87 -24.12 9.53 -0.33
N ASP A 88 -23.82 10.24 0.75
CA ASP A 88 -24.35 11.58 1.01
C ASP A 88 -23.81 12.61 0.01
N ALA A 89 -22.51 12.57 -0.31
CA ALA A 89 -21.93 13.42 -1.34
C ALA A 89 -22.51 13.08 -2.73
N TRP A 90 -22.62 11.80 -3.06
CA TRP A 90 -23.15 11.29 -4.34
C TRP A 90 -24.59 11.74 -4.59
N LYS A 91 -25.45 11.72 -3.58
CA LYS A 91 -26.83 12.25 -3.68
C LYS A 91 -26.83 13.74 -4.05
N GLN A 92 -25.86 14.51 -3.55
CA GLN A 92 -25.73 15.94 -3.84
C GLN A 92 -25.16 16.20 -5.25
N LEU A 93 -24.34 15.28 -5.78
CA LEU A 93 -23.76 15.42 -7.13
C LEU A 93 -24.83 15.41 -8.24
N GLN A 94 -25.95 14.72 -8.06
CA GLN A 94 -27.02 14.63 -9.06
C GLN A 94 -27.68 15.98 -9.41
N GLY A 95 -27.51 16.99 -8.54
CA GLY A 95 -27.97 18.36 -8.79
C GLY A 95 -26.85 19.38 -9.02
N SER A 96 -25.60 18.93 -9.16
CA SER A 96 -24.40 19.77 -9.26
C SER A 96 -23.81 19.76 -10.67
N SER A 97 -23.00 20.76 -11.00
CA SER A 97 -22.12 20.75 -12.17
C SER A 97 -20.91 19.83 -12.01
N LYS A 98 -20.63 19.37 -10.78
CA LYS A 98 -19.54 18.43 -10.47
C LYS A 98 -19.84 17.05 -11.04
N ILE A 99 -18.89 16.48 -11.78
CA ILE A 99 -19.01 15.11 -12.30
C ILE A 99 -18.34 14.10 -11.37
N LEU A 100 -18.95 12.92 -11.23
CA LEU A 100 -18.33 11.81 -10.51
C LEU A 100 -17.30 11.11 -11.40
N VAL A 101 -16.08 10.94 -10.89
CA VAL A 101 -15.03 10.13 -11.50
C VAL A 101 -14.59 9.05 -10.52
N ILE A 102 -14.41 7.82 -10.99
CA ILE A 102 -14.04 6.68 -10.15
C ILE A 102 -12.70 6.11 -10.63
N SER A 103 -11.71 5.95 -9.75
CA SER A 103 -10.50 5.18 -10.03
C SER A 103 -10.48 3.86 -9.24
N VAL A 104 -9.96 2.79 -9.84
CA VAL A 104 -9.92 1.46 -9.20
C VAL A 104 -8.54 0.83 -9.28
N ALA A 105 -7.99 0.48 -8.13
CA ALA A 105 -6.71 -0.22 -8.06
C ALA A 105 -6.84 -1.70 -8.51
N PRO A 106 -5.82 -2.30 -9.16
CA PRO A 106 -5.82 -3.70 -9.59
C PRO A 106 -6.18 -4.71 -8.48
N GLN A 107 -5.69 -4.47 -7.26
CA GLN A 107 -5.90 -5.36 -6.12
C GLN A 107 -7.36 -5.35 -5.66
N CYS A 108 -8.06 -4.22 -5.79
CA CYS A 108 -9.49 -4.12 -5.48
C CYS A 108 -10.32 -4.95 -6.45
N ARG A 109 -10.02 -4.87 -7.75
CA ARG A 109 -10.69 -5.64 -8.81
C ARG A 109 -10.57 -7.13 -8.56
N LEU A 110 -9.35 -7.61 -8.28
CA LEU A 110 -9.12 -9.01 -7.96
C LEU A 110 -9.80 -9.46 -6.66
N SER A 111 -9.76 -8.62 -5.61
CA SER A 111 -10.39 -8.96 -4.33
C SER A 111 -11.92 -9.10 -4.47
N LEU A 112 -12.56 -8.20 -5.23
CA LEU A 112 -13.98 -8.30 -5.54
C LEU A 112 -14.28 -9.50 -6.45
N ALA A 113 -13.47 -9.72 -7.49
CA ALA A 113 -13.62 -10.87 -8.38
C ALA A 113 -13.53 -12.19 -7.60
N GLN A 114 -12.58 -12.30 -6.66
CA GLN A 114 -12.43 -13.46 -5.80
C GLN A 114 -13.63 -13.63 -4.86
N TYR A 115 -14.14 -12.55 -4.28
CA TYR A 115 -15.29 -12.58 -3.39
C TYR A 115 -16.56 -13.07 -4.08
N PHE A 116 -16.82 -12.61 -5.32
CA PHE A 116 -17.99 -13.01 -6.10
C PHE A 116 -17.78 -14.29 -6.92
N GLY A 117 -16.60 -14.91 -6.90
CA GLY A 117 -16.29 -16.10 -7.69
C GLY A 117 -16.26 -15.85 -9.20
N LEU A 118 -15.81 -14.66 -9.62
CA LEU A 118 -15.76 -14.21 -11.01
C LEU A 118 -14.32 -14.16 -11.54
N SER A 119 -14.18 -14.28 -12.86
CA SER A 119 -12.95 -13.89 -13.56
C SER A 119 -12.77 -12.36 -13.53
N LEU A 120 -11.54 -11.88 -13.68
CA LEU A 120 -11.26 -10.44 -13.71
C LEU A 120 -12.06 -9.70 -14.81
N PRO A 121 -12.15 -10.18 -16.07
CA PRO A 121 -12.94 -9.50 -17.09
C PRO A 121 -14.44 -9.40 -16.75
N GLN A 122 -15.00 -10.44 -16.13
CA GLN A 122 -16.40 -10.42 -15.66
C GLN A 122 -16.60 -9.39 -14.55
N MET A 123 -15.64 -9.31 -13.61
CA MET A 123 -15.69 -8.34 -12.52
C MET A 123 -15.56 -6.90 -13.04
N ASP A 124 -14.60 -6.64 -13.93
CA ASP A 124 -14.40 -5.31 -14.52
C ASP A 124 -15.64 -4.85 -15.27
N LYS A 125 -16.24 -5.75 -16.06
CA LYS A 125 -17.50 -5.48 -16.75
C LYS A 125 -18.61 -5.11 -15.76
N ALA A 126 -18.77 -5.87 -14.69
CA ALA A 126 -19.79 -5.59 -13.69
C ALA A 126 -19.55 -4.26 -12.95
N LEU A 127 -18.29 -3.93 -12.64
CA LEU A 127 -17.93 -2.63 -12.04
C LEU A 127 -18.30 -1.47 -12.96
N LEU A 128 -17.88 -1.51 -14.22
CA LEU A 128 -18.20 -0.47 -15.20
C LEU A 128 -19.72 -0.30 -15.35
N ASN A 129 -20.46 -1.40 -15.39
CA ASN A 129 -21.91 -1.38 -15.46
C ASN A 129 -22.54 -0.74 -14.22
N ILE A 130 -22.10 -1.10 -13.02
CA ILE A 130 -22.59 -0.48 -11.76
C ILE A 130 -22.26 1.01 -11.74
N PHE A 131 -21.03 1.38 -12.10
CA PHE A 131 -20.58 2.77 -12.07
C PHE A 131 -21.37 3.65 -13.04
N ALA A 132 -21.66 3.16 -14.25
CA ALA A 132 -22.44 3.90 -15.23
C ALA A 132 -23.94 3.94 -14.91
N SER A 133 -24.54 2.76 -14.65
CA SER A 133 -26.00 2.63 -14.56
C SER A 133 -26.58 2.97 -13.19
N VAL A 134 -25.82 2.75 -12.11
CA VAL A 134 -26.29 2.99 -10.74
C VAL A 134 -25.68 4.25 -10.16
N LEU A 135 -24.34 4.38 -10.21
CA LEU A 135 -23.66 5.54 -9.62
C LEU A 135 -23.64 6.76 -10.56
N HIS A 136 -23.99 6.59 -11.83
CA HIS A 136 -23.95 7.64 -12.85
C HIS A 136 -22.61 8.37 -12.93
N CYS A 137 -21.50 7.62 -12.80
CA CYS A 137 -20.17 8.18 -12.96
C CYS A 137 -19.97 8.64 -14.41
N ARG A 138 -19.24 9.75 -14.58
CA ARG A 138 -18.86 10.23 -15.91
C ARG A 138 -17.68 9.44 -16.46
N TYR A 139 -16.68 9.17 -15.62
CA TYR A 139 -15.49 8.41 -16.00
C TYR A 139 -15.12 7.35 -14.96
N ALA A 140 -14.64 6.20 -15.43
CA ALA A 140 -14.15 5.09 -14.61
C ALA A 140 -12.80 4.60 -15.13
N VAL A 141 -11.76 4.68 -14.30
CA VAL A 141 -10.37 4.40 -14.71
C VAL A 141 -9.66 3.41 -13.78
N GLY A 142 -8.85 2.51 -14.34
CA GLY A 142 -7.78 1.88 -13.56
C GLY A 142 -6.66 2.87 -13.20
N THR A 143 -5.85 2.52 -12.20
CA THR A 143 -4.74 3.36 -11.71
C THR A 143 -3.42 3.15 -12.47
N GLU A 144 -3.41 2.36 -13.55
CA GLU A 144 -2.16 1.92 -14.17
C GLU A 144 -1.42 3.05 -14.86
N LEU A 145 -2.13 3.99 -15.50
CA LEU A 145 -1.48 5.15 -16.10
C LEU A 145 -0.74 5.99 -15.05
N GLY A 146 -1.38 6.23 -13.90
CA GLY A 146 -0.72 6.89 -12.78
C GLY A 146 0.45 6.11 -12.21
N ARG A 147 0.39 4.77 -12.24
CA ARG A 147 1.50 3.90 -11.84
C ARG A 147 2.68 3.98 -12.80
N VAL A 148 2.44 3.90 -14.12
CA VAL A 148 3.47 4.03 -15.15
C VAL A 148 4.23 5.34 -14.99
N ILE A 149 3.52 6.45 -14.80
CA ILE A 149 4.14 7.76 -14.55
C ILE A 149 4.98 7.75 -13.28
N ALA A 150 4.46 7.21 -12.17
CA ALA A 150 5.20 7.11 -10.92
C ALA A 150 6.46 6.24 -11.06
N ILE A 151 6.40 5.15 -11.83
CA ILE A 151 7.55 4.28 -12.12
C ILE A 151 8.61 5.03 -12.93
N GLN A 152 8.20 5.73 -13.99
CA GLN A 152 9.13 6.47 -14.85
C GLN A 152 9.82 7.60 -14.08
N HIS A 153 9.08 8.38 -13.27
CA HIS A 153 9.66 9.41 -12.39
C HIS A 153 10.61 8.79 -11.36
N THR A 154 10.24 7.66 -10.76
CA THR A 154 11.11 6.90 -9.85
C THR A 154 12.42 6.51 -10.52
N ASN A 155 12.36 5.96 -11.73
CA ASN A 155 13.53 5.53 -12.49
C ASN A 155 14.44 6.71 -12.85
N GLU A 156 13.86 7.82 -13.32
CA GLU A 156 14.60 9.03 -13.67
C GLU A 156 15.27 9.66 -12.45
N HIS A 157 14.58 9.76 -11.31
CA HIS A 157 15.14 10.30 -10.06
C HIS A 157 16.30 9.44 -9.56
N LEU A 158 16.12 8.13 -9.52
CA LEU A 158 17.17 7.19 -9.11
C LEU A 158 18.39 7.27 -10.03
N PHE A 159 18.18 7.37 -11.34
CA PHE A 159 19.27 7.50 -12.30
C PHE A 159 20.02 8.83 -12.16
N LYS A 160 19.30 9.96 -12.01
CA LYS A 160 19.88 11.28 -11.74
C LYS A 160 20.76 11.22 -10.47
N LEU A 161 20.27 10.62 -9.38
CA LEU A 161 21.01 10.44 -8.14
C LEU A 161 22.24 9.54 -8.29
N LYS A 162 22.12 8.43 -9.00
CA LYS A 162 23.24 7.52 -9.29
C LYS A 162 24.37 8.22 -10.03
N LYS A 163 24.04 9.03 -11.04
CA LYS A 163 25.02 9.80 -11.81
C LYS A 163 25.76 10.81 -10.92
N GLN A 164 25.03 11.51 -10.04
CA GLN A 164 25.61 12.45 -9.08
C GLN A 164 26.56 11.75 -8.09
N GLN A 165 26.18 10.57 -7.59
CA GLN A 165 27.04 9.78 -6.69
C GLN A 165 28.30 9.26 -7.40
N SER A 166 28.21 8.88 -8.68
CA SER A 166 29.36 8.43 -9.47
C SER A 166 30.35 9.54 -9.76
N ILE A 167 29.91 10.79 -9.90
CA ILE A 167 30.78 11.94 -10.16
C ILE A 167 31.58 12.33 -8.91
N ASN A 168 31.00 12.14 -7.73
CA ASN A 168 31.57 12.59 -6.45
C ASN A 168 32.42 11.52 -5.72
N ASN A 169 32.68 10.36 -6.34
CA ASN A 169 33.36 9.22 -5.69
C ASN A 169 34.78 8.98 -6.23
N ASP A 170 35.79 9.13 -5.35
CA ASP A 170 37.21 8.80 -5.59
C ASP A 170 37.52 7.29 -5.52
N GLY A 171 36.69 6.45 -6.14
CA GLY A 171 36.99 5.04 -6.40
C GLY A 171 37.08 4.07 -5.21
N ASN A 172 36.91 4.51 -3.95
CA ASN A 172 37.10 3.66 -2.76
C ASN A 172 35.96 3.75 -1.70
N THR A 173 34.79 4.26 -2.08
CA THR A 173 33.67 4.53 -1.17
C THR A 173 32.58 3.47 -1.28
N LYS A 174 32.04 3.04 -0.13
CA LYS A 174 30.86 2.16 -0.03
C LYS A 174 29.72 2.69 -0.92
N ARG A 175 28.92 1.78 -1.49
CA ARG A 175 27.66 2.13 -2.16
C ARG A 175 26.84 3.06 -1.24
N GLY A 176 26.29 4.12 -1.83
CA GLY A 176 25.54 5.14 -1.09
C GLY A 176 24.32 4.54 -0.37
N THR A 177 23.80 5.25 0.63
CA THR A 177 22.58 4.85 1.33
C THR A 177 21.42 4.66 0.34
N PRO A 178 20.66 3.55 0.42
CA PRO A 178 19.55 3.31 -0.49
C PRO A 178 18.48 4.39 -0.40
N ARG A 179 17.83 4.66 -1.55
CA ARG A 179 16.58 5.41 -1.59
C ARG A 179 15.40 4.48 -1.29
N LEU A 180 14.36 5.01 -0.67
CA LEU A 180 13.20 4.27 -0.20
C LEU A 180 11.96 4.70 -0.99
N CYS A 181 11.16 3.72 -1.42
CA CYS A 181 9.90 4.00 -2.09
C CYS A 181 8.88 4.66 -1.14
N SER A 182 8.10 5.60 -1.67
CA SER A 182 7.13 6.43 -0.94
C SER A 182 5.66 6.09 -1.25
N VAL A 183 5.39 5.11 -2.11
CA VAL A 183 4.02 4.83 -2.59
C VAL A 183 3.12 4.15 -1.55
N CYS A 184 3.73 3.58 -0.50
CA CYS A 184 3.03 2.91 0.59
C CYS A 184 2.76 3.89 1.74
N PRO A 185 1.52 4.39 1.91
CA PRO A 185 1.21 5.40 2.93
C PRO A 185 1.48 4.90 4.35
N GLY A 186 1.21 3.62 4.67
CA GLY A 186 1.56 3.06 5.97
C GLY A 186 3.06 3.08 6.29
N PHE A 187 3.93 2.95 5.27
CA PHE A 187 5.37 3.10 5.45
C PHE A 187 5.80 4.57 5.57
N VAL A 188 5.21 5.46 4.78
CA VAL A 188 5.46 6.91 4.87
C VAL A 188 5.09 7.43 6.26
N LEU A 189 3.91 7.11 6.77
CA LEU A 189 3.47 7.48 8.12
C LEU A 189 4.43 6.94 9.20
N TYR A 190 4.90 5.71 9.04
CA TYR A 190 5.92 5.15 9.93
C TYR A 190 7.23 5.93 9.89
N ALA A 191 7.69 6.31 8.70
CA ALA A 191 8.90 7.12 8.52
C ALA A 191 8.72 8.51 9.13
N GLU A 192 7.66 9.23 8.81
CA GLU A 192 7.42 10.61 9.29
C GLU A 192 7.28 10.68 10.82
N LYS A 193 6.58 9.71 11.44
CA LYS A 193 6.22 9.78 12.88
C LYS A 193 7.09 8.98 13.81
N THR A 194 7.52 7.80 13.36
CA THR A 194 8.20 6.82 14.23
C THR A 194 9.69 6.74 13.94
N ARG A 195 10.09 7.00 12.69
CA ARG A 195 11.49 6.94 12.24
C ARG A 195 11.86 8.14 11.35
N PRO A 196 11.83 9.39 11.87
CA PRO A 196 12.18 10.59 11.12
C PRO A 196 13.50 10.50 10.34
N GLU A 197 14.45 9.71 10.82
CA GLU A 197 15.72 9.43 10.14
C GLU A 197 15.58 8.78 8.75
N LEU A 198 14.42 8.21 8.42
CA LEU A 198 14.13 7.63 7.11
C LEU A 198 13.59 8.66 6.12
N VAL A 199 13.01 9.77 6.58
CA VAL A 199 12.38 10.78 5.72
C VAL A 199 13.33 11.28 4.64
N PRO A 200 14.61 11.63 4.93
CA PRO A 200 15.55 12.06 3.90
C PRO A 200 15.87 10.99 2.84
N LEU A 201 15.54 9.72 3.09
CA LEU A 201 15.78 8.59 2.18
C LEU A 201 14.58 8.32 1.26
N LEU A 202 13.39 8.84 1.57
CA LEU A 202 12.20 8.67 0.75
C LEU A 202 12.39 9.35 -0.62
N LEU A 203 12.02 8.67 -1.70
CA LEU A 203 11.90 9.32 -3.00
C LEU A 203 10.68 10.23 -3.01
N ASN A 204 10.86 11.46 -3.47
CA ASN A 204 9.82 12.47 -3.65
C ASN A 204 8.94 12.18 -4.87
N VAL A 205 8.34 10.98 -4.94
CA VAL A 205 7.43 10.60 -6.03
C VAL A 205 6.07 10.27 -5.45
N LYS A 206 5.03 10.81 -6.07
CA LYS A 206 3.64 10.58 -5.67
C LYS A 206 3.19 9.15 -5.97
N SER A 207 2.22 8.68 -5.19
CA SER A 207 1.68 7.34 -5.41
C SER A 207 0.75 7.29 -6.63
N PRO A 208 0.47 6.10 -7.18
CA PRO A 208 -0.45 5.95 -8.32
C PRO A 208 -1.83 6.56 -8.08
N GLN A 209 -2.34 6.55 -6.83
CA GLN A 209 -3.61 7.19 -6.49
C GLN A 209 -3.61 8.68 -6.86
N GLN A 210 -2.53 9.34 -6.47
CA GLN A 210 -2.41 10.79 -6.42
C GLN A 210 -2.01 11.32 -7.79
N VAL A 211 -1.06 10.62 -8.44
CA VAL A 211 -0.78 10.81 -9.86
C VAL A 211 -2.04 10.64 -10.71
N THR A 212 -2.90 9.63 -10.43
CA THR A 212 -4.15 9.45 -11.18
C THR A 212 -5.12 10.63 -10.97
N GLY A 213 -5.29 11.13 -9.74
CA GLY A 213 -6.10 12.32 -9.46
C GLY A 213 -5.59 13.56 -10.21
N SER A 214 -4.28 13.81 -10.11
CA SER A 214 -3.61 14.90 -10.83
C SER A 214 -3.79 14.80 -12.35
N LEU A 215 -3.66 13.60 -12.92
CA LEU A 215 -3.87 13.36 -14.35
C LEU A 215 -5.31 13.61 -14.79
N LEU A 216 -6.30 13.20 -13.98
CA LEU A 216 -7.71 13.43 -14.28
C LEU A 216 -8.02 14.93 -14.35
N LYS A 217 -7.53 15.71 -13.39
CA LYS A 217 -7.66 17.17 -13.39
C LYS A 217 -6.98 17.82 -14.60
N GLN A 218 -5.80 17.34 -15.00
CA GLN A 218 -5.08 17.85 -16.17
C GLN A 218 -5.76 17.49 -17.50
N THR A 219 -6.44 16.34 -17.56
CA THR A 219 -7.09 15.86 -18.78
C THR A 219 -8.39 16.62 -19.07
N LEU A 220 -9.07 17.09 -18.03
CA LEU A 220 -10.37 17.73 -18.13
C LEU A 220 -10.25 19.26 -18.25
N PRO A 221 -11.25 19.94 -18.84
CA PRO A 221 -11.27 21.40 -18.87
C PRO A 221 -11.13 21.99 -17.46
N PRO A 222 -10.36 23.08 -17.24
CA PRO A 222 -10.16 23.66 -15.91
C PRO A 222 -11.45 24.06 -15.18
N GLU A 223 -12.50 24.41 -15.93
CA GLU A 223 -13.83 24.77 -15.41
C GLU A 223 -14.63 23.55 -14.92
N GLN A 224 -14.25 22.34 -15.35
CA GLN A 224 -14.94 21.12 -14.98
C GLN A 224 -14.47 20.65 -13.61
N GLU A 225 -15.28 20.93 -12.60
CA GLU A 225 -15.08 20.36 -11.28
C GLU A 225 -15.39 18.85 -11.27
N ILE A 226 -14.56 18.08 -10.58
CA ILE A 226 -14.73 16.64 -10.40
C ILE A 226 -14.92 16.31 -8.93
N TYR A 227 -15.68 15.25 -8.66
CA TYR A 227 -15.63 14.52 -7.41
C TYR A 227 -14.98 13.16 -7.70
N HIS A 228 -13.76 12.95 -7.20
CA HIS A 228 -12.99 11.76 -7.45
C HIS A 228 -13.11 10.76 -6.30
N LEU A 229 -13.77 9.64 -6.60
CA LEU A 229 -13.79 8.45 -5.75
C LEU A 229 -12.65 7.49 -6.13
N SER A 230 -11.83 7.10 -5.16
CA SER A 230 -10.70 6.19 -5.36
C SER A 230 -10.92 4.88 -4.59
N LEU A 231 -11.01 3.75 -5.31
CA LEU A 231 -11.15 2.41 -4.74
C LEU A 231 -9.78 1.77 -4.52
N MET A 232 -9.37 1.62 -3.26
CA MET A 232 -8.01 1.26 -2.87
C MET A 232 -7.93 0.10 -1.87
N PRO A 233 -6.83 -0.69 -1.89
CA PRO A 233 -6.71 -1.89 -1.07
C PRO A 233 -6.35 -1.61 0.40
N CYS A 234 -6.26 -0.35 0.82
CA CYS A 234 -5.67 0.05 2.09
C CYS A 234 -6.41 1.24 2.70
N PHE A 235 -6.64 1.21 4.02
CA PHE A 235 -7.22 2.34 4.75
C PHE A 235 -6.28 3.54 4.81
N ASP A 236 -4.96 3.33 4.88
CA ASP A 236 -3.98 4.42 4.93
C ASP A 236 -4.00 5.30 3.67
N LYS A 237 -4.57 4.82 2.56
CA LYS A 237 -4.80 5.63 1.34
C LYS A 237 -5.79 6.78 1.58
N LYS A 238 -6.71 6.64 2.54
CA LYS A 238 -7.58 7.74 3.01
C LYS A 238 -6.75 8.84 3.67
N LEU A 239 -5.80 8.48 4.54
CA LEU A 239 -4.89 9.44 5.16
C LEU A 239 -4.02 10.15 4.12
N GLU A 240 -3.55 9.40 3.11
CA GLU A 240 -2.83 9.99 1.97
C GLU A 240 -3.68 11.00 1.20
N ALA A 241 -4.97 10.72 0.97
CA ALA A 241 -5.89 11.65 0.31
C ALA A 241 -6.20 12.90 1.14
N SER A 242 -6.09 12.80 2.47
CA SER A 242 -6.30 13.93 3.39
C SER A 242 -5.06 14.80 3.61
N ARG A 243 -3.90 14.48 3.00
CA ARG A 243 -2.72 15.32 3.16
C ARG A 243 -2.92 16.69 2.48
N PRO A 244 -2.43 17.80 3.05
CA PRO A 244 -2.61 19.13 2.46
C PRO A 244 -2.09 19.24 1.02
N ASP A 245 -0.94 18.62 0.74
CA ASP A 245 -0.33 18.55 -0.60
C ASP A 245 -1.11 17.67 -1.60
N ALA A 246 -1.96 16.76 -1.10
CA ALA A 246 -2.83 15.92 -1.90
C ALA A 246 -4.21 16.56 -2.21
N VAL A 247 -4.66 17.53 -1.40
CA VAL A 247 -5.96 18.21 -1.63
C VAL A 247 -5.96 18.91 -3.00
N GLU A 248 -4.83 19.47 -3.41
CA GLU A 248 -4.66 20.09 -4.73
C GLU A 248 -4.77 19.07 -5.87
N GLU A 249 -4.49 17.79 -5.61
CA GLU A 249 -4.51 16.69 -6.60
C GLU A 249 -5.90 16.10 -6.82
N GLY A 250 -6.82 16.32 -5.88
CA GLY A 250 -8.24 16.08 -6.09
C GLY A 250 -8.70 14.65 -5.97
N VAL A 251 -8.24 13.93 -4.94
CA VAL A 251 -8.90 12.72 -4.48
C VAL A 251 -9.87 13.08 -3.35
N ASP A 252 -11.16 13.13 -3.63
CA ASP A 252 -12.17 13.59 -2.67
C ASP A 252 -12.57 12.51 -1.65
N CYS A 253 -12.58 11.25 -2.06
CA CYS A 253 -12.95 10.14 -1.21
C CYS A 253 -12.22 8.86 -1.58
N VAL A 254 -11.68 8.16 -0.59
CA VAL A 254 -11.10 6.83 -0.77
C VAL A 254 -11.98 5.79 -0.10
N LEU A 255 -12.34 4.73 -0.83
CA LEU A 255 -13.06 3.58 -0.31
C LEU A 255 -12.28 2.29 -0.50
N THR A 256 -12.50 1.35 0.41
CA THR A 256 -11.98 -0.01 0.30
C THR A 256 -13.02 -0.95 -0.35
N PRO A 257 -12.61 -2.13 -0.86
CA PRO A 257 -13.56 -3.15 -1.31
C PRO A 257 -14.64 -3.52 -0.28
N ARG A 258 -14.30 -3.51 1.02
CA ARG A 258 -15.29 -3.72 2.10
C ARG A 258 -16.38 -2.66 2.11
N GLU A 259 -16.00 -1.41 1.97
CA GLU A 259 -16.94 -0.29 1.95
C GLU A 259 -17.73 -0.23 0.64
N PHE A 260 -17.14 -0.66 -0.47
CA PHE A 260 -17.87 -0.82 -1.71
C PHE A 260 -18.97 -1.89 -1.62
N LEU A 261 -18.73 -3.01 -0.92
CA LEU A 261 -19.79 -3.97 -0.64
C LEU A 261 -20.92 -3.37 0.22
N ALA A 262 -20.59 -2.51 1.18
CA ALA A 262 -21.61 -1.81 1.97
C ALA A 262 -22.48 -0.88 1.08
N ILE A 263 -21.87 -0.18 0.11
CA ILE A 263 -22.62 0.59 -0.90
C ILE A 263 -23.55 -0.33 -1.70
N MET A 264 -23.05 -1.47 -2.17
CA MET A 264 -23.88 -2.43 -2.93
C MET A 264 -25.06 -2.93 -2.09
N GLN A 265 -24.86 -3.19 -0.81
CA GLN A 265 -25.92 -3.61 0.11
C GLN A 265 -26.95 -2.50 0.33
N GLU A 266 -26.52 -1.27 0.62
CA GLU A 266 -27.41 -0.14 0.88
C GLU A 266 -28.25 0.25 -0.35
N LEU A 267 -27.63 0.19 -1.54
CA LEU A 267 -28.30 0.46 -2.81
C LEU A 267 -28.98 -0.77 -3.42
N GLN A 268 -28.97 -1.92 -2.73
CA GLN A 268 -29.59 -3.18 -3.17
C GLN A 268 -29.11 -3.65 -4.57
N ILE A 269 -27.82 -3.50 -4.83
CA ILE A 269 -27.16 -3.88 -6.09
C ILE A 269 -26.80 -5.37 -6.05
N ASP A 270 -27.44 -6.18 -6.92
CA ASP A 270 -26.97 -7.55 -7.19
C ASP A 270 -25.96 -7.53 -8.34
N ILE A 271 -24.75 -8.04 -8.07
CA ILE A 271 -23.69 -8.12 -9.07
C ILE A 271 -24.12 -8.88 -10.34
N LYS A 272 -25.03 -9.86 -10.21
CA LYS A 272 -25.47 -10.72 -11.31
C LYS A 272 -26.22 -9.96 -12.38
N ASP A 273 -26.98 -8.95 -11.97
CA ASP A 273 -27.75 -8.10 -12.89
C ASP A 273 -26.84 -7.29 -13.81
N HIS A 274 -25.58 -7.12 -13.42
CA HIS A 274 -24.58 -6.34 -14.13
C HIS A 274 -23.55 -7.19 -14.90
N LEU A 275 -23.70 -8.52 -15.02
CA LEU A 275 -22.75 -9.38 -15.76
C LEU A 275 -23.05 -9.45 -17.28
N ASN A 276 -24.32 -9.35 -17.66
CA ASN A 276 -24.78 -9.65 -19.02
C ASN A 276 -25.02 -8.42 -19.91
N VAL A 277 -24.74 -7.21 -19.43
CA VAL A 277 -24.91 -5.98 -20.22
C VAL A 277 -23.69 -5.81 -21.12
N ASP A 278 -23.85 -5.91 -22.44
CA ASP A 278 -22.72 -5.80 -23.38
C ASP A 278 -22.33 -4.34 -23.60
N LEU A 279 -21.34 -3.93 -22.81
CA LEU A 279 -20.91 -2.55 -22.62
C LEU A 279 -19.47 -2.33 -23.13
N ALA A 280 -19.01 -3.10 -24.13
CA ALA A 280 -17.69 -2.90 -24.72
C ALA A 280 -17.50 -1.48 -25.30
N ALA A 281 -18.56 -0.85 -25.79
CA ALA A 281 -18.56 0.57 -26.17
C ALA A 281 -18.32 1.50 -24.96
N SER A 282 -18.89 1.15 -23.81
CA SER A 282 -18.86 1.96 -22.59
C SER A 282 -17.56 1.94 -21.81
N ALA A 283 -16.68 0.95 -21.96
CA ALA A 283 -15.33 1.05 -21.38
C ALA A 283 -14.59 2.27 -21.95
N HIS A 284 -14.70 2.48 -23.27
CA HIS A 284 -14.14 3.65 -23.95
C HIS A 284 -14.96 4.93 -23.67
N GLU A 285 -16.30 4.84 -23.54
CA GLU A 285 -17.12 6.03 -23.20
C GLU A 285 -16.92 6.52 -21.76
N LEU A 286 -16.55 5.61 -20.85
CA LEU A 286 -16.20 5.90 -19.45
C LEU A 286 -14.70 6.24 -19.31
N SER A 287 -13.89 6.16 -20.36
CA SER A 287 -12.52 6.64 -20.33
C SER A 287 -12.50 8.16 -20.53
N PRO A 288 -11.64 8.90 -19.81
CA PRO A 288 -11.38 10.30 -20.10
C PRO A 288 -10.87 10.51 -21.54
N PRO A 289 -11.02 11.72 -22.12
CA PRO A 289 -10.52 12.01 -23.46
C PRO A 289 -9.04 11.65 -23.62
N GLY A 290 -8.72 10.85 -24.65
CA GLY A 290 -7.34 10.43 -24.95
C GLY A 290 -6.81 9.27 -24.11
N TRP A 291 -7.60 8.72 -23.19
CA TRP A 291 -7.20 7.54 -22.39
C TRP A 291 -7.67 6.26 -23.07
N ASP A 292 -6.74 5.33 -23.31
CA ASP A 292 -7.06 4.00 -23.83
C ASP A 292 -7.44 3.05 -22.67
N PRO A 293 -8.65 2.48 -22.64
CA PRO A 293 -9.05 1.54 -21.59
C PRO A 293 -8.16 0.31 -21.49
N GLN A 294 -7.54 -0.14 -22.58
CA GLN A 294 -6.58 -1.25 -22.55
C GLN A 294 -5.27 -0.87 -21.83
N VAL A 295 -4.97 0.43 -21.72
CA VAL A 295 -3.78 0.94 -21.05
C VAL A 295 -4.06 1.20 -19.57
N HIS A 296 -5.04 2.05 -19.26
CA HIS A 296 -5.22 2.50 -17.88
C HIS A 296 -5.85 1.44 -16.96
N TRP A 297 -6.50 0.39 -17.51
CA TRP A 297 -6.96 -0.79 -16.75
C TRP A 297 -5.98 -1.97 -16.77
N ALA A 298 -4.81 -1.84 -17.39
CA ALA A 298 -3.80 -2.89 -17.42
C ALA A 298 -3.06 -3.03 -16.07
N SER A 299 -1.97 -3.79 -16.09
CA SER A 299 -0.95 -3.72 -15.06
C SER A 299 0.47 -3.81 -15.63
N ASN A 300 1.46 -3.99 -14.77
CA ASN A 300 2.86 -4.10 -15.15
C ASN A 300 3.56 -5.25 -14.41
N ALA A 301 4.63 -5.76 -15.01
CA ALA A 301 5.45 -6.82 -14.44
C ALA A 301 6.17 -6.38 -13.15
N GLY A 302 6.54 -7.36 -12.31
CA GLY A 302 7.38 -7.18 -11.12
C GLY A 302 6.69 -7.64 -9.85
N SER A 303 5.65 -6.93 -9.42
CA SER A 303 4.85 -7.32 -8.27
C SER A 303 3.45 -6.72 -8.31
N SER A 304 2.52 -7.34 -7.59
CA SER A 304 1.18 -6.82 -7.33
C SER A 304 1.17 -5.57 -6.42
N SER A 305 2.33 -5.02 -6.06
CA SER A 305 2.46 -3.75 -5.31
C SER A 305 3.05 -2.62 -6.15
N GLY A 306 3.19 -2.83 -7.46
CA GLY A 306 3.65 -1.86 -8.45
C GLY A 306 5.00 -2.22 -9.07
N GLY A 307 5.78 -3.12 -8.45
CA GLY A 307 7.01 -3.64 -9.02
C GLY A 307 8.09 -2.59 -9.27
N TYR A 308 8.08 -1.46 -8.58
CA TYR A 308 9.04 -0.37 -8.72
C TYR A 308 10.49 -0.84 -8.67
N ALA A 309 10.83 -1.75 -7.76
CA ALA A 309 12.16 -2.32 -7.66
C ALA A 309 12.55 -3.08 -8.93
N PHE A 310 11.67 -3.94 -9.43
CA PHE A 310 11.89 -4.67 -10.69
C PHE A 310 11.98 -3.73 -11.89
N GLN A 311 11.09 -2.74 -11.95
CA GLN A 311 11.04 -1.78 -13.05
C GLN A 311 12.30 -0.90 -13.12
N TYR A 312 12.87 -0.52 -11.97
CA TYR A 312 14.17 0.15 -11.97
C TYR A 312 15.32 -0.78 -12.40
N ALA A 313 15.27 -2.07 -12.06
CA ALA A 313 16.24 -3.05 -12.58
C ALA A 313 16.14 -3.21 -14.11
N ARG A 314 14.92 -3.21 -14.66
CA ARG A 314 14.66 -3.20 -16.10
C ARG A 314 15.17 -1.94 -16.78
N TYR A 315 14.98 -0.78 -16.15
CA TYR A 315 15.54 0.49 -16.62
C TYR A 315 17.08 0.47 -16.64
N LEU A 316 17.73 -0.07 -15.60
CA LEU A 316 19.17 -0.26 -15.60
C LEU A 316 19.62 -1.23 -16.70
N GLN A 317 18.86 -2.30 -16.95
CA GLN A 317 19.15 -3.24 -18.03
C GLN A 317 19.04 -2.58 -19.41
N SER A 318 18.03 -1.73 -19.65
CA SER A 318 17.88 -1.03 -20.93
C SER A 318 19.02 -0.04 -21.21
N LEU A 319 19.62 0.52 -20.15
CA LEU A 319 20.80 1.39 -20.25
C LEU A 319 22.12 0.61 -20.45
N ASN A 320 22.13 -0.70 -20.20
CA ASN A 320 23.34 -1.52 -20.28
C ASN A 320 23.08 -2.76 -21.16
N PRO A 321 23.11 -2.62 -22.51
CA PRO A 321 22.95 -3.75 -23.42
C PRO A 321 23.96 -4.88 -23.14
N GLY A 322 23.50 -6.13 -23.20
CA GLY A 322 24.33 -7.29 -22.81
C GLY A 322 24.41 -7.52 -21.29
N SER A 323 23.44 -6.97 -20.53
CA SER A 323 23.26 -7.26 -19.12
C SER A 323 22.07 -8.17 -18.85
N GLN A 324 22.08 -8.83 -17.69
CA GLN A 324 21.02 -9.71 -17.21
C GLN A 324 20.57 -9.31 -15.81
N ILE A 325 19.30 -9.59 -15.50
CA ILE A 325 18.72 -9.38 -14.16
C ILE A 325 18.72 -10.71 -13.42
N HIS A 326 19.39 -10.77 -12.28
CA HIS A 326 19.33 -11.89 -11.35
C HIS A 326 18.32 -11.59 -10.24
N ILE A 327 17.40 -12.54 -10.03
CA ILE A 327 16.43 -12.50 -8.93
C ILE A 327 17.00 -13.29 -7.77
N LEU A 328 17.32 -12.62 -6.67
CA LEU A 328 17.87 -13.22 -5.46
C LEU A 328 16.82 -13.18 -4.35
N ASN A 329 16.34 -14.35 -3.96
CA ASN A 329 15.36 -14.45 -2.89
C ASN A 329 16.02 -14.18 -1.54
N GLY A 330 15.35 -13.38 -0.72
CA GLY A 330 15.77 -13.08 0.64
C GLY A 330 15.48 -14.23 1.60
N ARG A 331 15.49 -13.91 2.90
CA ARG A 331 15.27 -14.89 3.98
C ARG A 331 13.83 -15.40 4.07
N ASN A 332 12.89 -14.73 3.40
CA ASN A 332 11.48 -15.08 3.34
C ASN A 332 10.90 -14.55 2.01
N GLY A 333 9.64 -14.91 1.70
CA GLY A 333 8.97 -14.51 0.47
C GLY A 333 8.63 -13.02 0.34
N ASP A 334 8.81 -12.23 1.40
CA ASP A 334 8.56 -10.78 1.42
C ASP A 334 9.84 -9.96 1.15
N VAL A 335 10.93 -10.61 0.76
CA VAL A 335 12.21 -9.95 0.48
C VAL A 335 12.81 -10.54 -0.79
N ARG A 336 13.13 -9.68 -1.75
CA ARG A 336 13.74 -10.06 -3.02
C ARG A 336 14.70 -8.98 -3.47
N GLU A 337 15.86 -9.34 -4.01
CA GLU A 337 16.80 -8.42 -4.63
C GLU A 337 16.84 -8.68 -6.14
N TYR A 338 16.81 -7.60 -6.92
CA TYR A 338 17.08 -7.62 -8.36
C TYR A 338 18.46 -7.05 -8.60
N ARG A 339 19.37 -7.87 -9.13
CA ARG A 339 20.76 -7.48 -9.39
C ARG A 339 21.06 -7.50 -10.88
N VAL A 340 21.49 -6.37 -11.43
CA VAL A 340 21.80 -6.23 -12.85
C VAL A 340 23.31 -6.41 -13.04
N THR A 341 23.72 -7.40 -13.81
CA THR A 341 25.14 -7.75 -14.06
C THR A 341 25.43 -7.87 -15.55
N ALA A 342 26.70 -7.80 -15.93
CA ALA A 342 27.10 -8.13 -17.30
C ALA A 342 26.89 -9.62 -17.57
N SER A 343 26.46 -9.95 -18.79
CA SER A 343 26.21 -11.35 -19.17
C SER A 343 27.49 -12.20 -19.21
N ASP A 344 28.63 -11.59 -19.51
CA ASP A 344 29.96 -12.21 -19.59
C ASP A 344 30.73 -12.21 -18.26
N ASP A 345 30.41 -11.29 -17.35
CA ASP A 345 31.03 -11.19 -16.03
C ASP A 345 29.99 -10.85 -14.94
N GLN A 346 29.61 -11.86 -14.15
CA GLN A 346 28.69 -11.69 -13.02
C GLN A 346 29.26 -10.85 -11.87
N GLN A 347 30.57 -10.61 -11.83
CA GLN A 347 31.19 -9.71 -10.86
C GLN A 347 31.00 -8.24 -11.25
N LYS A 348 30.78 -7.96 -12.53
CA LYS A 348 30.46 -6.61 -13.02
C LYS A 348 28.99 -6.30 -12.78
N VAL A 349 28.70 -5.72 -11.60
CA VAL A 349 27.35 -5.32 -11.19
C VAL A 349 27.05 -3.88 -11.61
N PHE A 350 26.05 -3.68 -12.45
CA PHE A 350 25.57 -2.35 -12.85
C PHE A 350 24.72 -1.67 -11.78
N GLY A 351 23.99 -2.43 -10.97
CA GLY A 351 23.20 -1.93 -9.86
C GLY A 351 22.36 -3.03 -9.20
N SER A 352 21.78 -2.73 -8.05
CA SER A 352 20.80 -3.62 -7.43
C SER A 352 19.69 -2.83 -6.73
N THR A 353 18.51 -3.45 -6.69
CA THR A 353 17.27 -2.90 -6.13
C THR A 353 16.62 -4.01 -5.30
N SER A 354 15.72 -3.69 -4.37
CA SER A 354 15.08 -4.72 -3.55
C SER A 354 13.62 -4.44 -3.24
N GLU A 355 12.82 -5.50 -3.19
CA GLU A 355 11.50 -5.52 -2.57
C GLU A 355 11.65 -5.92 -1.10
N LEU A 356 10.98 -5.18 -0.23
CA LEU A 356 11.01 -5.41 1.22
C LEU A 356 9.64 -5.11 1.82
N TYR A 357 8.86 -6.16 2.03
CA TYR A 357 7.47 -6.05 2.47
C TYR A 357 7.30 -6.50 3.93
N GLY A 358 6.35 -5.90 4.64
CA GLY A 358 6.01 -6.23 6.01
C GLY A 358 6.86 -5.53 7.08
N PHE A 359 6.22 -5.07 8.16
CA PHE A 359 6.87 -4.36 9.27
C PHE A 359 8.06 -5.09 9.91
N ARG A 360 8.03 -6.42 9.97
CA ARG A 360 9.14 -7.20 10.51
C ARG A 360 10.42 -6.96 9.69
N ASN A 361 10.30 -6.95 8.36
CA ASN A 361 11.42 -6.69 7.47
C ASN A 361 11.83 -5.21 7.54
N ILE A 362 10.87 -4.29 7.62
CA ILE A 362 11.13 -2.84 7.77
C ILE A 362 11.93 -2.55 9.04
N GLN A 363 11.55 -3.13 10.17
CA GLN A 363 12.29 -2.96 11.44
C GLN A 363 13.73 -3.46 11.34
N ASN A 364 13.97 -4.55 10.59
CA ASN A 364 15.32 -5.07 10.35
C ASN A 364 16.12 -4.14 9.43
N MET A 365 15.50 -3.61 8.38
CA MET A 365 16.09 -2.59 7.51
C MET A 365 16.55 -1.38 8.32
N VAL A 366 15.67 -0.81 9.15
CA VAL A 366 16.00 0.36 9.99
C VAL A 366 17.20 0.09 10.90
N ARG A 367 17.26 -1.09 11.54
CA ARG A 367 18.41 -1.48 12.38
C ARG A 367 19.71 -1.56 11.58
N LYS A 368 19.65 -2.06 10.34
CA LYS A 368 20.79 -2.21 9.44
C LYS A 368 21.30 -0.87 8.94
N LEU A 369 20.41 0.00 8.47
CA LEU A 369 20.75 1.35 8.01
C LEU A 369 21.40 2.19 9.13
N LYS A 370 20.93 2.07 10.38
CA LYS A 370 21.58 2.70 11.54
C LYS A 370 22.96 2.13 11.84
N GLY A 371 23.11 0.81 11.71
CA GLY A 371 24.38 0.11 11.94
C GLY A 371 25.46 0.50 10.93
N ALA A 372 25.06 0.84 9.70
CA ALA A 372 25.97 1.35 8.67
C ALA A 372 26.49 2.77 8.97
N GLN A 373 25.71 3.59 9.68
CA GLN A 373 26.10 4.96 10.06
C GLN A 373 27.00 5.05 11.30
N ARG A 374 27.01 4.04 12.18
CA ARG A 374 27.97 3.97 13.30
C ARG A 374 29.24 3.28 12.83
N GLY A 375 30.21 4.09 12.36
CA GLY A 375 31.57 3.62 12.13
C GLY A 375 32.12 2.85 13.33
N GLY A 376 32.64 1.65 13.09
CA GLY A 376 33.59 0.96 13.95
C GLY A 376 33.13 0.60 15.37
N ARG A 377 32.57 -0.59 15.54
CA ARG A 377 32.94 -1.43 16.70
C ARG A 377 33.00 -2.88 16.27
N VAL A 378 34.21 -3.31 15.87
CA VAL A 378 34.54 -4.72 15.71
C VAL A 378 34.41 -5.35 17.09
N VAL A 379 33.27 -5.98 17.37
CA VAL A 379 33.19 -6.93 18.47
C VAL A 379 33.89 -8.19 17.98
N VAL A 380 35.18 -8.30 18.30
CA VAL A 380 35.94 -9.54 18.14
C VAL A 380 35.30 -10.59 19.06
N ARG A 381 34.32 -11.33 18.54
CA ARG A 381 33.96 -12.62 19.13
C ARG A 381 35.08 -13.58 18.76
N LYS A 382 35.98 -13.81 19.71
CA LYS A 382 37.01 -14.85 19.67
C LYS A 382 36.33 -16.22 19.60
N ARG A 383 35.96 -16.68 18.41
CA ARG A 383 35.67 -18.08 18.14
C ARG A 383 36.99 -18.76 17.79
N GLY A 384 37.29 -19.83 18.53
CA GLY A 384 38.52 -20.59 18.44
C GLY A 384 38.82 -21.05 17.02
N ALA A 385 40.12 -21.11 16.73
CA ALA A 385 40.69 -21.48 15.46
C ALA A 385 40.21 -22.86 14.98
N ASN A 386 39.69 -22.89 13.76
CA ASN A 386 40.00 -23.92 12.79
C ASN A 386 40.07 -23.21 11.42
N LYS A 387 41.29 -22.86 11.01
CA LYS A 387 41.59 -22.41 9.66
C LYS A 387 41.51 -23.63 8.75
N GLY A 388 40.35 -23.83 8.12
CA GLY A 388 40.28 -24.46 6.81
C GLY A 388 40.26 -23.34 5.77
N ASP A 389 41.22 -23.36 4.84
CA ASP A 389 41.22 -22.51 3.65
C ASP A 389 39.97 -22.80 2.82
N SER A 390 38.94 -21.99 3.01
CA SER A 390 37.82 -21.85 2.08
C SER A 390 37.59 -20.36 1.84
N ALA A 391 38.64 -19.69 1.36
CA ALA A 391 38.56 -18.35 0.80
C ALA A 391 38.17 -18.48 -0.68
N GLN A 392 37.20 -17.65 -1.09
CA GLN A 392 36.79 -17.39 -2.47
C GLN A 392 36.06 -18.55 -3.19
N ASN A 393 34.71 -18.57 -3.11
CA ASN A 393 33.78 -18.93 -4.22
C ASN A 393 32.29 -19.08 -3.78
N GLY A 394 31.75 -18.22 -2.92
CA GLY A 394 30.34 -18.36 -2.50
C GLY A 394 29.53 -17.10 -2.17
N ALA A 395 30.14 -15.91 -2.23
CA ALA A 395 29.48 -14.68 -1.76
C ALA A 395 28.59 -13.97 -2.81
N THR A 396 28.68 -14.35 -4.08
CA THR A 396 28.12 -13.54 -5.18
C THR A 396 26.62 -13.68 -5.42
N MET A 397 25.94 -14.64 -4.77
CA MET A 397 24.54 -14.99 -5.07
C MET A 397 23.60 -14.96 -3.86
N GLN A 398 24.07 -14.46 -2.71
CA GLN A 398 23.18 -14.18 -1.58
C GLN A 398 22.55 -12.79 -1.73
N ALA A 399 21.24 -12.71 -1.48
CA ALA A 399 20.54 -11.44 -1.44
C ALA A 399 21.04 -10.58 -0.25
N ASP A 400 21.39 -9.34 -0.53
CA ASP A 400 21.61 -8.30 0.48
C ASP A 400 20.71 -7.09 0.19
N PRO A 401 19.47 -7.11 0.71
CA PRO A 401 18.43 -6.17 0.30
C PRO A 401 18.64 -4.74 0.82
N TYR A 402 19.74 -4.48 1.53
CA TYR A 402 20.02 -3.21 2.20
C TYR A 402 21.14 -2.40 1.54
N GLU A 403 21.91 -3.01 0.65
CA GLU A 403 23.11 -2.42 0.02
C GLU A 403 22.88 -2.01 -1.45
N GLY A 404 21.61 -2.06 -1.90
CA GLY A 404 21.19 -1.61 -3.23
C GLY A 404 21.01 -0.09 -3.33
N GLU A 405 20.68 0.37 -4.53
CA GLU A 405 20.39 1.78 -4.82
C GLU A 405 18.98 2.19 -4.37
N PHE A 406 18.05 1.23 -4.39
CA PHE A 406 16.64 1.46 -4.16
C PHE A 406 15.98 0.29 -3.44
N ILE A 407 15.10 0.59 -2.49
CA ILE A 407 14.27 -0.38 -1.80
C ILE A 407 12.79 0.00 -1.97
N GLU A 408 12.04 -0.86 -2.63
CA GLU A 408 10.59 -0.84 -2.64
C GLU A 408 10.06 -1.39 -1.32
N VAL A 409 9.46 -0.51 -0.50
CA VAL A 409 9.02 -0.85 0.85
C VAL A 409 7.50 -0.83 0.93
N MET A 410 6.91 -1.91 1.43
CA MET A 410 5.48 -2.01 1.71
C MET A 410 5.23 -2.39 3.17
N ALA A 411 4.31 -1.69 3.82
CA ALA A 411 3.90 -1.91 5.20
C ALA A 411 3.34 -3.33 5.43
N CYS A 412 2.48 -3.80 4.52
CA CYS A 412 1.80 -5.08 4.64
C CYS A 412 2.72 -6.23 4.16
N PRO A 413 2.72 -7.41 4.83
CA PRO A 413 3.36 -8.60 4.28
C PRO A 413 2.61 -9.05 3.03
N GLY A 414 3.34 -9.44 1.98
CA GLY A 414 2.81 -9.66 0.62
C GLY A 414 2.49 -8.37 -0.13
N GLY A 415 2.70 -7.20 0.48
CA GLY A 415 2.41 -5.91 -0.15
C GLY A 415 0.92 -5.61 -0.28
N CYS A 416 0.54 -4.84 -1.31
CA CYS A 416 -0.81 -4.30 -1.47
C CYS A 416 -1.89 -5.36 -1.69
N ILE A 417 -1.54 -6.54 -2.21
CA ILE A 417 -2.48 -7.65 -2.43
C ILE A 417 -3.00 -8.29 -1.14
N ASN A 418 -2.35 -7.96 -0.01
CA ASN A 418 -2.78 -8.30 1.33
C ASN A 418 -3.06 -7.04 2.15
N GLY A 419 -3.51 -5.95 1.51
CA GLY A 419 -3.85 -4.70 2.18
C GLY A 419 -5.05 -4.85 3.12
N GLY A 420 -5.08 -4.08 4.21
CA GLY A 420 -6.11 -4.18 5.24
C GLY A 420 -7.55 -3.91 4.75
N GLY A 421 -7.70 -3.16 3.65
CA GLY A 421 -9.00 -2.84 3.06
C GLY A 421 -9.59 -3.94 2.20
N LEU A 422 -8.81 -4.96 1.85
CA LEU A 422 -9.27 -6.04 0.98
C LEU A 422 -10.23 -7.01 1.69
N LEU A 423 -11.05 -7.68 0.88
CA LEU A 423 -11.89 -8.79 1.30
C LEU A 423 -11.00 -10.00 1.53
N SER A 424 -10.73 -10.29 2.79
CA SER A 424 -9.82 -11.36 3.20
C SER A 424 -10.37 -12.07 4.42
N GLY A 425 -10.00 -13.33 4.62
CA GLY A 425 -10.54 -14.13 5.73
C GLY A 425 -10.20 -13.56 7.10
N GLU A 426 -11.00 -13.85 8.12
CA GLU A 426 -10.85 -13.28 9.47
C GLU A 426 -9.50 -13.61 10.13
N SER A 427 -8.98 -14.83 9.91
CA SER A 427 -7.70 -15.26 10.48
C SER A 427 -6.50 -14.86 9.63
N SER A 428 -5.35 -14.59 10.26
CA SER A 428 -4.09 -14.28 9.56
C SER A 428 -3.64 -15.36 8.56
N VAL A 429 -3.92 -16.63 8.84
CA VAL A 429 -3.63 -17.75 7.95
C VAL A 429 -4.48 -17.69 6.68
N LYS A 430 -5.80 -17.48 6.85
CA LYS A 430 -6.72 -17.33 5.71
C LYS A 430 -6.37 -16.10 4.87
N ARG A 431 -6.02 -14.96 5.49
CA ARG A 431 -5.57 -13.76 4.75
C ARG A 431 -4.35 -14.04 3.88
N ARG A 432 -3.32 -14.69 4.43
CA ARG A 432 -2.13 -15.05 3.65
C ARG A 432 -2.45 -15.99 2.49
N ALA A 433 -3.31 -16.99 2.71
CA ALA A 433 -3.73 -17.90 1.65
C ALA A 433 -4.52 -17.16 0.54
N THR A 434 -5.44 -16.26 0.92
CA THR A 434 -6.14 -15.40 -0.03
C THR A 434 -5.16 -14.53 -0.81
N ALA A 435 -4.22 -13.87 -0.13
CA ALA A 435 -3.21 -13.04 -0.78
C ALA A 435 -2.38 -13.81 -1.82
N GLN A 436 -1.98 -15.06 -1.52
CA GLN A 436 -1.27 -15.93 -2.47
C GLN A 436 -2.12 -16.22 -3.71
N VAL A 437 -3.40 -16.56 -3.54
CA VAL A 437 -4.32 -16.80 -4.66
C VAL A 437 -4.48 -15.52 -5.50
N LEU A 438 -4.65 -14.37 -4.87
CA LEU A 438 -4.79 -13.10 -5.57
C LEU A 438 -3.52 -12.72 -6.33
N ASP A 439 -2.33 -12.99 -5.77
CA ASP A 439 -1.05 -12.71 -6.42
C ASP A 439 -0.85 -13.59 -7.67
N GLU A 440 -1.19 -14.88 -7.60
CA GLU A 440 -1.17 -15.77 -8.77
C GLU A 440 -2.16 -15.33 -9.86
N ARG A 441 -3.34 -14.84 -9.45
CA ARG A 441 -4.33 -14.30 -10.39
C ARG A 441 -3.84 -12.99 -11.02
N TYR A 442 -3.12 -12.17 -10.26
CA TYR A 442 -2.55 -10.92 -10.76
C TYR A 442 -1.61 -11.18 -11.95
N GLU A 443 -0.69 -12.13 -11.81
CA GLU A 443 0.25 -12.49 -12.89
C GLU A 443 -0.43 -13.12 -14.12
N LYS A 444 -1.59 -13.77 -13.95
CA LYS A 444 -2.25 -14.54 -15.02
C LYS A 444 -3.35 -13.78 -15.75
N GLU A 445 -4.08 -12.91 -15.06
CA GLU A 445 -5.32 -12.31 -15.58
C GLU A 445 -5.14 -10.87 -16.06
N PHE A 446 -4.14 -10.13 -15.57
CA PHE A 446 -3.89 -8.77 -16.06
C PHE A 446 -3.10 -8.78 -17.37
N VAL A 447 -3.47 -7.87 -18.26
CA VAL A 447 -2.60 -7.49 -19.38
C VAL A 447 -1.41 -6.72 -18.82
N GLU A 448 -0.19 -7.16 -19.11
CA GLU A 448 1.02 -6.47 -18.70
C GLU A 448 1.49 -5.47 -19.76
N LEU A 449 1.70 -4.24 -19.33
CA LEU A 449 2.38 -3.20 -20.08
C LEU A 449 3.83 -3.10 -19.61
N ASP A 450 4.70 -2.65 -20.51
CA ASP A 450 6.05 -2.24 -20.16
C ASP A 450 6.07 -0.71 -19.97
N PRO A 451 6.21 -0.21 -18.73
CA PRO A 451 6.29 1.22 -18.45
C PRO A 451 7.40 1.92 -19.23
N LEU A 452 8.46 1.22 -19.67
CA LEU A 452 9.54 1.84 -20.43
C LEU A 452 9.15 2.19 -21.88
N ASN A 453 8.11 1.55 -22.42
CA ASN A 453 7.71 1.70 -23.81
C ASN A 453 6.53 2.67 -24.01
N LEU A 454 5.96 3.20 -22.92
CA LEU A 454 4.84 4.13 -22.98
C LEU A 454 5.35 5.58 -22.98
N PRO A 455 5.21 6.31 -24.09
CA PRO A 455 5.60 7.71 -24.14
C PRO A 455 4.68 8.54 -23.24
N LEU A 456 5.24 9.23 -22.26
CA LEU A 456 4.49 10.25 -21.54
C LEU A 456 4.47 11.54 -22.35
N GLY A 457 3.31 12.19 -22.39
CA GLY A 457 3.26 13.61 -22.72
C GLY A 457 4.09 14.41 -21.74
N SER A 458 4.63 15.55 -22.17
CA SER A 458 5.41 16.47 -21.34
C SER A 458 4.54 17.11 -20.26
N ALA A 459 4.21 16.38 -19.20
CA ALA A 459 3.64 16.94 -17.99
C ALA A 459 4.75 17.60 -17.16
N SER A 460 4.44 18.69 -16.48
CA SER A 460 5.39 19.41 -15.61
C SER A 460 5.87 18.50 -14.48
N GLU A 461 7.20 18.31 -14.37
CA GLU A 461 7.87 17.49 -13.33
C GLU A 461 7.34 17.78 -11.92
N LYS A 462 6.95 19.04 -11.62
CA LYS A 462 6.48 19.46 -10.29
C LYS A 462 5.13 18.87 -9.85
N SER A 463 4.30 18.37 -10.78
CA SER A 463 2.95 17.90 -10.44
C SER A 463 2.92 16.52 -9.75
N TYR A 464 4.02 15.76 -9.83
CA TYR A 464 4.10 14.37 -9.39
C TYR A 464 5.09 14.12 -8.25
N GLU A 465 5.53 15.18 -7.56
CA GLU A 465 6.46 15.09 -6.44
C GLU A 465 5.78 15.37 -5.09
N TYR A 466 6.27 14.69 -4.04
CA TYR A 466 5.87 14.96 -2.66
C TYR A 466 6.96 15.72 -1.89
N GLU A 467 6.54 16.53 -0.93
CA GLU A 467 7.41 17.01 0.14
C GLU A 467 7.12 16.23 1.42
N PHE A 468 8.10 15.46 1.89
CA PHE A 468 7.98 14.68 3.13
C PHE A 468 8.67 15.40 4.28
N HIS A 469 7.97 15.49 5.41
CA HIS A 469 8.47 16.16 6.60
C HIS A 469 8.43 15.21 7.78
N ALA A 470 9.51 15.22 8.57
CA ALA A 470 9.49 14.58 9.88
C ALA A 470 8.45 15.28 10.75
N ILE A 471 7.52 14.54 11.32
CA ILE A 471 6.56 15.09 12.27
C ILE A 471 7.23 15.04 13.64
N GLU A 472 7.58 16.23 14.16
CA GLU A 472 8.08 16.32 15.53
C GLU A 472 7.00 15.84 16.49
N LYS A 473 7.38 14.95 17.41
CA LYS A 473 6.48 14.54 18.49
C LYS A 473 6.28 15.74 19.40
N SER A 474 5.16 16.44 19.23
CA SER A 474 4.71 17.43 20.20
C SER A 474 4.68 16.79 21.59
N THR A 475 5.45 17.33 22.52
CA THR A 475 5.35 17.02 23.96
C THR A 475 4.17 17.72 24.63
N ASN A 476 3.41 18.54 23.88
CA ASN A 476 2.27 19.30 24.37
C ASN A 476 0.98 18.83 23.69
N VAL A 477 0.13 18.16 24.46
CA VAL A 477 -1.18 17.62 24.06
C VAL A 477 -2.15 18.69 23.53
N VAL A 478 -1.87 19.98 23.72
CA VAL A 478 -2.82 21.08 23.49
C VAL A 478 -2.72 21.71 22.09
N SER A 479 -1.66 21.48 21.31
CA SER A 479 -1.50 22.15 19.99
C SER A 479 -1.81 21.29 18.76
N MET A 480 -2.29 20.05 18.93
CA MET A 480 -2.60 19.15 17.81
C MET A 480 -3.83 19.57 16.97
N SER A 481 -4.56 20.62 17.35
CA SER A 481 -5.76 21.08 16.63
C SER A 481 -5.53 22.27 15.69
N SER A 482 -4.34 22.88 15.67
CA SER A 482 -4.11 24.15 14.96
C SER A 482 -2.97 24.17 13.96
N GLU A 483 -2.25 23.06 13.77
CA GLU A 483 -1.20 22.93 12.75
C GLU A 483 -1.46 21.69 11.88
N TRP A 484 -2.51 21.75 11.06
CA TRP A 484 -2.78 20.85 9.92
C TRP A 484 -3.52 21.61 8.83
#